data_AF-R7VKW4-F1
#
_entry.id   AF-R7VKW4-F1
#
_cell.length_a   1.000
_cell.length_b   1.000
_cell.length_c   1.000
_cell.angle_alpha   90.00
_cell.angle_beta   90.00
_cell.angle_gamma   90.00
#
_symmetry.space_group_name_H-M   'P 1'
#
loop_
_entity.id
_entity.type
_entity.pdbx_description
1 polymer ?
#
loop_
_entity_poly.entity_id
_entity_poly.type
_entity_poly.pdbx_seq_one_letter_code
_entity_poly.pdbx_strand_id
1 'polypeptide(L)'
;VTCNFPGHPSKGRVTILGFKYYYGVTATYSCLTGYTLHGSITRVCQSNGQWSNTRPTCQIKNCGNPGIPTYGSAQGSNFEYGRSVVFSCQVGYRLIGQQTLTCGANLRWNYARPTCQIVLCPAPQAPPNGAVSASRTSYRSVASFSCKSGYVMDGHSQRTCQANAHWSGSQPICNPVNCGNPGTPVNGVKQGNTYTLNSKIHYMCRPGYKIAGPTQLTCTHSGKWNGDRPLCLGTFFVYIHVLHE
;
A
#
# COMPACT_ATOMS: atom_id res chain seq x y z
N VAL A 1 54.69 52.45 -13.27
CA VAL A 1 53.39 52.12 -13.88
C VAL A 1 52.49 51.52 -12.82
N THR A 2 51.26 52.01 -12.70
CA THR A 2 50.26 51.53 -11.75
C THR A 2 48.93 51.30 -12.46
N CYS A 3 48.23 50.23 -12.10
CA CYS A 3 46.90 49.95 -12.61
C CYS A 3 45.81 50.55 -11.73
N ASN A 4 44.63 50.79 -12.30
CA ASN A 4 43.45 51.16 -11.53
C ASN A 4 42.93 49.98 -10.69
N PHE A 5 42.05 50.27 -9.73
CA PHE A 5 41.41 49.24 -8.91
C PHE A 5 40.79 48.15 -9.82
N PRO A 6 41.15 46.86 -9.63
CA PRO A 6 40.72 45.79 -10.52
C PRO A 6 39.21 45.58 -10.59
N GLY A 7 38.47 46.07 -9.57
CA GLY A 7 37.04 45.86 -9.42
C GLY A 7 36.71 44.52 -8.77
N HIS A 8 35.61 44.47 -8.03
CA HIS A 8 35.05 43.22 -7.50
C HIS A 8 33.99 42.67 -8.47
N PRO A 9 33.95 41.35 -8.73
CA PRO A 9 32.84 40.72 -9.42
C PRO A 9 31.61 40.68 -8.50
N SER A 10 30.40 40.80 -9.09
CA SER A 10 29.16 40.62 -8.33
C SER A 10 29.16 39.23 -7.70
N LYS A 11 28.80 39.12 -6.41
CA LYS A 11 28.85 37.86 -5.63
C LYS A 11 30.23 37.18 -5.61
N GLY A 12 31.31 37.95 -5.68
CA GLY A 12 32.67 37.47 -5.47
C GLY A 12 33.56 38.45 -4.71
N ARG A 13 34.84 38.09 -4.58
CA ARG A 13 35.87 38.80 -3.83
C ARG A 13 37.13 38.89 -4.69
N VAL A 14 37.93 39.92 -4.45
CA VAL A 14 39.27 40.07 -5.03
C VAL A 14 40.27 40.22 -3.90
N THR A 15 41.37 39.47 -3.98
CA THR A 15 42.47 39.48 -3.02
C THR A 15 43.74 39.86 -3.76
N ILE A 16 44.49 40.83 -3.22
CA ILE A 16 45.78 41.28 -3.76
C ILE A 16 46.81 41.20 -2.63
N LEU A 17 47.98 40.66 -2.93
CA LEU A 17 49.11 40.65 -2.01
C LEU A 17 49.84 42.00 -2.13
N GLY A 18 49.55 42.94 -1.23
CA GLY A 18 50.23 44.24 -1.13
C GLY A 18 49.29 45.45 -1.05
N PHE A 19 49.86 46.62 -0.74
CA PHE A 19 49.11 47.86 -0.46
C PHE A 19 48.95 48.80 -1.68
N LYS A 20 49.54 48.48 -2.84
CA LYS A 20 49.51 49.31 -4.06
C LYS A 20 49.41 48.47 -5.34
N TYR A 21 48.79 49.00 -6.40
CA TYR A 21 48.55 48.32 -7.69
C TYR A 21 49.70 48.52 -8.70
N TYR A 22 50.93 48.19 -8.31
CA TYR A 22 52.11 48.37 -9.15
C TYR A 22 52.25 47.30 -10.24
N TYR A 23 53.02 47.60 -11.28
CA TYR A 23 53.39 46.67 -12.35
C TYR A 23 53.85 45.30 -11.80
N GLY A 24 53.32 44.20 -12.35
CA GLY A 24 53.65 42.83 -11.95
C GLY A 24 52.80 42.28 -10.78
N VAL A 25 52.03 43.10 -10.07
CA VAL A 25 51.16 42.61 -9.00
C VAL A 25 50.03 41.75 -9.57
N THR A 26 49.66 40.71 -8.83
CA THR A 26 48.58 39.78 -9.21
C THR A 26 47.35 39.97 -8.31
N ALA A 27 46.20 40.16 -8.95
CA ALA A 27 44.90 40.14 -8.31
C ALA A 27 44.25 38.77 -8.51
N THR A 28 43.89 38.10 -7.42
CA THR A 28 43.24 36.78 -7.42
C THR A 28 41.77 36.93 -7.06
N TYR A 29 40.91 36.28 -7.84
CA TYR A 29 39.45 36.36 -7.70
C TYR A 29 38.88 35.06 -7.15
N SER A 30 37.85 35.18 -6.31
CA SER A 30 37.08 34.05 -5.82
C SER A 30 35.59 34.41 -5.78
N CYS A 31 34.72 33.42 -5.91
CA CYS A 31 33.27 33.61 -5.82
C CYS A 31 32.75 33.21 -4.44
N LEU A 32 31.61 33.77 -4.02
CA LEU A 32 30.91 33.36 -2.81
C LEU A 32 30.40 31.92 -2.96
N THR A 33 30.14 31.25 -1.83
CA THR A 33 29.52 29.92 -1.81
C THR A 33 28.24 29.90 -2.64
N GLY A 34 28.10 28.89 -3.51
CA GLY A 34 26.96 28.80 -4.43
C GLY A 34 27.17 29.44 -5.80
N TYR A 35 28.35 30.02 -6.07
CA TYR A 35 28.67 30.62 -7.36
C TYR A 35 29.94 29.97 -7.96
N THR A 36 30.02 29.96 -9.28
CA THR A 36 31.16 29.47 -10.07
C THR A 36 31.83 30.64 -10.77
N LEU A 37 33.17 30.69 -10.74
CA LEU A 37 33.95 31.72 -11.43
C LEU A 37 34.07 31.39 -12.91
N HIS A 38 33.67 32.33 -13.77
CA HIS A 38 33.80 32.25 -15.22
C HIS A 38 34.74 33.35 -15.72
N GLY A 39 35.84 32.94 -16.36
CA GLY A 39 36.95 33.81 -16.80
C GLY A 39 38.25 33.49 -16.08
N SER A 40 39.24 34.39 -16.17
CA SER A 40 40.53 34.18 -15.51
C SER A 40 40.43 34.36 -13.99
N ILE A 41 40.96 33.39 -13.24
CA ILE A 41 41.08 33.47 -11.78
C ILE A 41 42.05 34.57 -11.32
N THR A 42 42.97 34.97 -12.19
CA THR A 42 43.98 35.99 -11.90
C THR A 42 44.06 37.05 -12.98
N ARG A 43 44.42 38.26 -12.57
CA ARG A 43 44.77 39.38 -13.46
C ARG A 43 46.09 39.97 -12.98
N VAL A 44 46.99 40.28 -13.91
CA VAL A 44 48.31 40.86 -13.62
C VAL A 44 48.35 42.30 -14.14
N CYS A 45 48.90 43.22 -13.35
CA CYS A 45 49.08 44.60 -13.78
C CYS A 45 50.25 44.68 -14.77
N GLN A 46 49.99 45.09 -16.00
CA GLN A 46 50.95 45.11 -17.10
C GLN A 46 51.65 46.47 -17.23
N SER A 47 52.71 46.53 -18.04
CA SER A 47 53.56 47.73 -18.22
C SER A 47 52.83 48.88 -18.91
N ASN A 48 51.70 48.60 -19.57
CA ASN A 48 50.80 49.59 -20.16
C ASN A 48 49.80 50.18 -19.14
N GLY A 49 49.87 49.81 -17.85
CA GLY A 49 48.95 50.28 -16.83
C GLY A 49 47.56 49.63 -16.87
N GLN A 50 47.38 48.58 -17.67
CA GLN A 50 46.14 47.79 -17.76
C GLN A 50 46.32 46.40 -17.16
N TRP A 51 45.19 45.76 -16.86
CA TRP A 51 45.17 44.39 -16.34
C TRP A 51 45.13 43.38 -17.48
N SER A 52 45.88 42.29 -17.35
CA SER A 52 46.09 41.27 -18.39
C SER A 52 44.83 40.61 -18.97
N ASN A 53 43.77 40.47 -18.17
CA ASN A 53 42.49 39.87 -18.58
C ASN A 53 41.31 40.80 -18.24
N THR A 54 40.12 40.48 -18.74
CA THR A 54 38.88 41.11 -18.29
C THR A 54 38.52 40.65 -16.87
N ARG A 55 37.70 41.44 -16.17
CA ARG A 55 37.19 41.07 -14.85
C ARG A 55 36.30 39.80 -14.97
N PRO A 56 36.57 38.73 -14.21
CA PRO A 56 35.74 37.52 -14.27
C PRO A 56 34.33 37.77 -13.74
N THR A 57 33.42 36.82 -13.98
CA THR A 57 32.04 36.88 -13.48
C THR A 57 31.76 35.69 -12.56
N CYS A 58 30.91 35.89 -11.55
CA CYS A 58 30.44 34.81 -10.68
C CYS A 58 29.00 34.48 -11.04
N GLN A 59 28.79 33.29 -11.61
CA GLN A 59 27.47 32.81 -12.01
C GLN A 59 26.93 31.85 -10.95
N ILE A 60 25.64 31.94 -10.65
CA ILE A 60 25.02 31.06 -9.66
C ILE A 60 25.11 29.61 -10.13
N LYS A 61 25.42 28.70 -9.22
CA LYS A 61 25.46 27.26 -9.50
C LYS A 61 24.05 26.77 -9.76
N ASN A 62 23.90 25.94 -10.79
CA ASN A 62 22.62 25.33 -11.15
C ASN A 62 22.80 23.81 -11.19
N CYS A 63 22.02 23.08 -10.41
CA CYS A 63 22.14 21.62 -10.27
C CYS A 63 21.45 20.85 -11.41
N GLY A 64 20.78 21.55 -12.33
CA GLY A 64 19.99 20.96 -13.40
C GLY A 64 18.68 20.35 -12.92
N ASN A 65 17.77 20.09 -13.86
CA ASN A 65 16.48 19.48 -13.56
C ASN A 65 16.71 18.05 -13.02
N PRO A 66 16.30 17.75 -11.77
CA PRO A 66 16.49 16.44 -11.19
C PRO A 66 15.64 15.35 -11.87
N GLY A 67 14.67 15.70 -12.73
CA GLY A 67 13.74 14.78 -13.37
C GLY A 67 12.57 14.39 -12.46
N ILE A 68 11.61 13.62 -12.99
CA ILE A 68 10.40 13.20 -12.27
C ILE A 68 10.41 11.67 -12.15
N PRO A 69 10.14 11.08 -10.96
CA PRO A 69 9.99 9.64 -10.83
C PRO A 69 8.70 9.15 -11.50
N THR A 70 8.73 7.94 -12.07
CA THR A 70 7.53 7.27 -12.58
C THR A 70 6.48 7.17 -11.48
N TYR A 71 5.21 7.47 -11.81
CA TYR A 71 4.09 7.54 -10.85
C TYR A 71 4.25 8.60 -9.75
N GLY A 72 5.07 9.63 -10.00
CA GLY A 72 5.22 10.77 -9.11
C GLY A 72 5.15 12.12 -9.82
N SER A 73 5.34 13.17 -9.03
CA SER A 73 5.35 14.56 -9.45
C SER A 73 6.46 15.32 -8.71
N ALA A 74 6.91 16.42 -9.30
CA ALA A 74 7.88 17.31 -8.69
C ALA A 74 7.35 18.76 -8.74
N GLN A 75 7.48 19.47 -7.63
CA GLN A 75 7.10 20.87 -7.47
C GLN A 75 8.37 21.71 -7.30
N GLY A 76 8.60 22.63 -8.24
CA GLY A 76 9.76 23.52 -8.28
C GLY A 76 10.35 23.59 -9.69
N SER A 77 10.58 24.80 -10.19
CA SER A 77 11.10 25.07 -11.53
C SER A 77 12.47 25.77 -11.54
N ASN A 78 12.92 26.28 -10.39
CA ASN A 78 14.23 26.89 -10.24
C ASN A 78 15.20 25.89 -9.57
N PHE A 79 16.31 25.60 -10.27
CA PHE A 79 17.33 24.62 -9.88
C PHE A 79 18.66 25.27 -9.46
N GLU A 80 18.64 26.57 -9.18
CA GLU A 80 19.78 27.33 -8.68
C GLU A 80 20.16 26.93 -7.24
N TYR A 81 21.40 27.22 -6.86
CA TYR A 81 21.92 27.00 -5.52
C TYR A 81 20.97 27.51 -4.43
N GLY A 82 20.69 26.65 -3.45
CA GLY A 82 19.78 26.95 -2.33
C GLY A 82 18.29 26.79 -2.66
N ARG A 83 17.91 26.55 -3.93
CA ARG A 83 16.53 26.22 -4.30
C ARG A 83 16.24 24.75 -4.07
N SER A 84 14.95 24.46 -3.87
CA SER A 84 14.46 23.14 -3.55
C SER A 84 13.35 22.68 -4.49
N VAL A 85 13.28 21.37 -4.69
CA VAL A 85 12.22 20.68 -5.42
C VAL A 85 11.58 19.67 -4.49
N VAL A 86 10.25 19.71 -4.40
CA VAL A 86 9.45 18.82 -3.53
C VAL A 86 8.81 17.74 -4.39
N PHE A 87 9.01 16.48 -4.03
CA PHE A 87 8.48 15.32 -4.73
C PHE A 87 7.22 14.79 -4.04
N SER A 88 6.34 14.18 -4.82
CA SER A 88 5.14 13.50 -4.31
C SER A 88 4.82 12.30 -5.20
N CYS A 89 4.13 11.30 -4.66
CA CYS A 89 3.71 10.12 -5.41
C CYS A 89 2.20 10.15 -5.65
N GLN A 90 1.77 9.53 -6.75
CA GLN A 90 0.36 9.33 -7.05
C GLN A 90 -0.31 8.43 -5.99
N VAL A 91 -1.63 8.51 -5.87
CA VAL A 91 -2.40 7.67 -4.94
C VAL A 91 -2.13 6.19 -5.20
N GLY A 92 -1.83 5.44 -4.15
CA GLY A 92 -1.47 4.03 -4.24
C GLY A 92 0.03 3.76 -4.44
N TYR A 93 0.85 4.80 -4.43
CA TYR A 93 2.31 4.71 -4.45
C TYR A 93 2.90 5.42 -3.22
N ARG A 94 3.99 4.86 -2.69
CA ARG A 94 4.75 5.43 -1.56
C ARG A 94 6.08 6.00 -2.05
N LEU A 95 6.48 7.12 -1.47
CA LEU A 95 7.75 7.78 -1.75
C LEU A 95 8.88 7.10 -0.98
N ILE A 96 9.89 6.62 -1.71
CA ILE A 96 11.11 6.02 -1.16
C ILE A 96 12.28 6.95 -1.44
N GLY A 97 12.86 7.51 -0.37
CA GLY A 97 13.93 8.50 -0.42
C GLY A 97 13.53 9.81 0.25
N GLN A 98 14.24 10.88 -0.07
CA GLN A 98 13.96 12.21 0.48
C GLN A 98 12.88 12.91 -0.35
N GLN A 99 11.88 13.48 0.35
CA GLN A 99 10.79 14.20 -0.30
C GLN A 99 11.28 15.52 -0.92
N THR A 100 12.25 16.18 -0.30
CA THR A 100 12.75 17.49 -0.73
C THR A 100 14.23 17.41 -1.07
N LEU A 101 14.56 17.84 -2.29
CA LEU A 101 15.94 17.97 -2.76
C LEU A 101 16.32 19.45 -2.80
N THR A 102 17.53 19.78 -2.35
CA THR A 102 18.06 21.16 -2.35
C THR A 102 19.38 21.21 -3.12
N CYS A 103 19.53 22.22 -3.98
CA CYS A 103 20.73 22.37 -4.79
C CYS A 103 21.91 22.85 -3.94
N GLY A 104 22.93 22.00 -3.82
CA GLY A 104 24.11 22.21 -2.99
C GLY A 104 25.19 23.06 -3.63
N ALA A 105 26.15 23.51 -2.82
CA ALA A 105 27.26 24.33 -3.28
C ALA A 105 28.27 23.57 -4.18
N ASN A 106 28.15 22.24 -4.27
CA ASN A 106 28.97 21.35 -5.07
C ASN A 106 28.39 21.06 -6.46
N LEU A 107 27.44 21.88 -6.96
CA LEU A 107 26.74 21.66 -8.24
C LEU A 107 25.94 20.35 -8.29
N ARG A 108 25.54 19.81 -7.13
CA ARG A 108 24.75 18.59 -7.02
C ARG A 108 23.59 18.77 -6.06
N TRP A 109 22.52 18.02 -6.31
CA TRP A 109 21.45 17.86 -5.33
C TRP A 109 21.98 17.15 -4.08
N ASN A 110 21.52 17.58 -2.91
CA ASN A 110 21.91 17.00 -1.62
C ASN A 110 21.54 15.52 -1.47
N TYR A 111 20.51 15.06 -2.18
CA TYR A 111 20.05 13.67 -2.22
C TYR A 111 19.76 13.23 -3.65
N ALA A 112 19.76 11.91 -3.85
CA ALA A 112 19.29 11.32 -5.11
C ALA A 112 17.77 11.52 -5.27
N ARG A 113 17.31 11.56 -6.53
CA ARG A 113 15.88 11.62 -6.86
C ARG A 113 15.15 10.43 -6.21
N PRO A 114 14.05 10.65 -5.47
CA PRO A 114 13.29 9.57 -4.84
C PRO A 114 12.59 8.69 -5.88
N THR A 115 12.11 7.52 -5.46
CA THR A 115 11.32 6.62 -6.30
C THR A 115 9.93 6.45 -5.73
N CYS A 116 8.92 6.29 -6.60
CA CYS A 116 7.56 5.95 -6.20
C CYS A 116 7.33 4.46 -6.41
N GLN A 117 7.12 3.72 -5.33
CA GLN A 117 6.85 2.28 -5.37
C GLN A 117 5.38 2.03 -5.09
N ILE A 118 4.77 1.09 -5.81
CA ILE A 118 3.37 0.72 -5.57
C ILE A 118 3.20 0.19 -4.14
N VAL A 119 2.10 0.57 -3.49
CA VAL A 119 1.75 0.07 -2.15
C VAL A 119 1.40 -1.41 -2.24
N LEU A 120 1.88 -2.20 -1.28
CA LEU A 120 1.59 -3.62 -1.14
C LEU A 120 0.83 -3.84 0.16
N CYS A 121 -0.26 -4.59 0.10
CA CYS A 121 -0.97 -5.10 1.26
C CYS A 121 -0.34 -6.42 1.76
N PRO A 122 -0.57 -6.80 3.02
CA PRO A 122 -0.16 -8.11 3.54
C PRO A 122 -0.78 -9.26 2.73
N ALA A 123 -0.11 -10.41 2.70
CA ALA A 123 -0.67 -11.61 2.10
C ALA A 123 -2.01 -11.96 2.77
N PRO A 124 -3.12 -12.05 2.02
CA PRO A 124 -4.43 -12.29 2.61
C PRO A 124 -4.48 -13.72 3.16
N GLN A 125 -5.08 -13.87 4.33
CA GLN A 125 -5.21 -15.16 5.00
C GLN A 125 -6.57 -15.80 4.68
N ALA A 126 -6.61 -17.13 4.61
CA ALA A 126 -7.87 -17.84 4.47
C ALA A 126 -8.68 -17.75 5.77
N PRO A 127 -10.00 -17.50 5.71
CA PRO A 127 -10.85 -17.61 6.89
C PRO A 127 -10.97 -19.08 7.34
N PRO A 128 -11.28 -19.33 8.62
CA PRO A 128 -11.61 -20.67 9.08
C PRO A 128 -12.71 -21.30 8.22
N ASN A 129 -12.54 -22.56 7.82
CA ASN A 129 -13.47 -23.27 6.93
C ASN A 129 -13.69 -22.60 5.56
N GLY A 130 -12.72 -21.80 5.10
CA GLY A 130 -12.72 -21.24 3.75
C GLY A 130 -11.36 -21.31 3.09
N ALA A 131 -11.27 -20.63 1.95
CA ALA A 131 -10.07 -20.47 1.13
C ALA A 131 -9.98 -19.02 0.64
N VAL A 132 -8.78 -18.61 0.23
CA VAL A 132 -8.51 -17.31 -0.38
C VAL A 132 -7.70 -17.50 -1.66
N SER A 133 -8.02 -16.71 -2.69
CA SER A 133 -7.28 -16.63 -3.94
C SER A 133 -6.92 -15.17 -4.23
N ALA A 134 -5.62 -14.90 -4.37
CA ALA A 134 -5.11 -13.58 -4.74
C ALA A 134 -3.85 -13.76 -5.60
N SER A 135 -3.81 -13.15 -6.79
CA SER A 135 -2.65 -13.24 -7.69
C SER A 135 -1.54 -12.26 -7.33
N ARG A 136 -1.91 -11.10 -6.75
CA ARG A 136 -1.01 -10.02 -6.31
C ARG A 136 -1.58 -9.36 -5.06
N THR A 137 -0.73 -8.62 -4.36
CA THR A 137 -1.13 -7.84 -3.18
C THR A 137 -0.90 -6.34 -3.37
N SER A 138 -0.63 -5.87 -4.60
CA SER A 138 -0.42 -4.46 -4.86
C SER A 138 -1.72 -3.66 -4.82
N TYR A 139 -1.62 -2.34 -4.65
CA TYR A 139 -2.76 -1.43 -4.69
C TYR A 139 -3.75 -1.76 -5.82
N ARG A 140 -5.05 -1.79 -5.49
CA ARG A 140 -6.18 -2.24 -6.34
C ARG A 140 -6.22 -3.72 -6.71
N SER A 141 -5.30 -4.55 -6.24
CA SER A 141 -5.45 -6.02 -6.35
C SER A 141 -6.65 -6.48 -5.54
N VAL A 142 -7.32 -7.54 -6.00
CA VAL A 142 -8.49 -8.12 -5.36
C VAL A 142 -8.14 -9.51 -4.84
N ALA A 143 -8.44 -9.76 -3.57
CA ALA A 143 -8.43 -11.07 -2.96
C ALA A 143 -9.87 -11.61 -2.94
N SER A 144 -10.08 -12.80 -3.49
CA SER A 144 -11.37 -13.48 -3.49
C SER A 144 -11.38 -14.59 -2.45
N PHE A 145 -12.50 -14.73 -1.77
CA PHE A 145 -12.69 -15.69 -0.69
C PHE A 145 -13.81 -16.67 -1.06
N SER A 146 -13.70 -17.91 -0.57
CA SER A 146 -14.75 -18.92 -0.70
C SER A 146 -14.85 -19.75 0.56
N CYS A 147 -16.03 -20.31 0.84
CA CYS A 147 -16.23 -21.23 1.95
C CYS A 147 -16.15 -22.69 1.46
N LYS A 148 -15.69 -23.58 2.34
CA LYS A 148 -15.70 -25.03 2.09
C LYS A 148 -17.14 -25.55 2.02
N SER A 149 -17.32 -26.74 1.44
CA SER A 149 -18.63 -27.41 1.39
C SER A 149 -19.23 -27.56 2.79
N GLY A 150 -20.52 -27.25 2.93
CA GLY A 150 -21.22 -27.22 4.23
C GLY A 150 -21.06 -25.93 5.02
N TYR A 151 -20.41 -24.91 4.46
CA TYR A 151 -20.30 -23.58 5.06
C TYR A 151 -20.84 -22.50 4.13
N VAL A 152 -21.47 -21.48 4.71
CA VAL A 152 -22.01 -20.31 4.02
C VAL A 152 -21.22 -19.07 4.43
N MET A 153 -20.99 -18.19 3.46
CA MET A 153 -20.23 -16.96 3.67
C MET A 153 -21.10 -15.90 4.32
N ASP A 154 -20.55 -15.25 5.34
CA ASP A 154 -21.05 -14.04 5.97
C ASP A 154 -20.06 -12.89 5.71
N GLY A 155 -20.56 -11.80 5.12
CA GLY A 155 -19.77 -10.66 4.64
C GLY A 155 -19.42 -10.72 3.15
N HIS A 156 -18.43 -9.92 2.74
CA HIS A 156 -18.04 -9.76 1.34
C HIS A 156 -17.08 -10.86 0.87
N SER A 157 -17.36 -11.45 -0.30
CA SER A 157 -16.52 -12.47 -0.93
C SER A 157 -15.23 -11.92 -1.55
N GLN A 158 -15.05 -10.61 -1.59
CA GLN A 158 -13.88 -9.96 -2.16
C GLN A 158 -13.41 -8.81 -1.28
N ARG A 159 -12.09 -8.64 -1.24
CA ARG A 159 -11.44 -7.49 -0.60
C ARG A 159 -10.42 -6.89 -1.55
N THR A 160 -10.31 -5.57 -1.56
CA THR A 160 -9.41 -4.82 -2.46
C THR A 160 -8.28 -4.17 -1.67
N CYS A 161 -7.04 -4.25 -2.14
CA CYS A 161 -5.91 -3.59 -1.50
C CYS A 161 -5.98 -2.06 -1.69
N GLN A 162 -5.97 -1.33 -0.57
CA GLN A 162 -6.14 0.12 -0.54
C GLN A 162 -4.80 0.86 -0.43
N ALA A 163 -4.82 2.17 -0.65
CA ALA A 163 -3.62 3.01 -0.64
C ALA A 163 -2.96 3.12 0.75
N ASN A 164 -3.70 2.82 1.82
CA ASN A 164 -3.20 2.76 3.20
C ASN A 164 -2.49 1.42 3.53
N ALA A 165 -2.20 0.59 2.53
CA ALA A 165 -1.62 -0.75 2.70
C ALA A 165 -2.50 -1.77 3.45
N HIS A 166 -3.82 -1.53 3.51
CA HIS A 166 -4.78 -2.46 4.10
C HIS A 166 -5.79 -2.97 3.07
N TRP A 167 -6.30 -4.17 3.32
CA TRP A 167 -7.42 -4.72 2.54
C TRP A 167 -8.73 -4.07 2.97
N SER A 168 -9.59 -3.76 2.01
CA SER A 168 -10.91 -3.17 2.27
C SER A 168 -11.76 -4.08 3.17
N GLY A 169 -12.55 -3.46 4.05
CA GLY A 169 -13.51 -4.17 4.90
C GLY A 169 -12.87 -5.22 5.82
N SER A 170 -13.73 -6.05 6.41
CA SER A 170 -13.36 -7.17 7.25
C SER A 170 -13.16 -8.46 6.44
N GLN A 171 -12.47 -9.43 7.02
CA GLN A 171 -12.39 -10.78 6.47
C GLN A 171 -13.78 -11.44 6.58
N PRO A 172 -14.28 -12.12 5.51
CA PRO A 172 -15.54 -12.84 5.59
C PRO A 172 -15.45 -14.05 6.52
N ILE A 173 -16.56 -14.41 7.13
CA ILE A 173 -16.68 -15.55 8.05
C ILE A 173 -17.41 -16.69 7.33
N CYS A 174 -16.92 -17.92 7.46
CA CYS A 174 -17.61 -19.09 6.93
C CYS A 174 -18.34 -19.81 8.06
N ASN A 175 -19.65 -19.59 8.14
CA ASN A 175 -20.53 -20.19 9.15
C ASN A 175 -21.04 -21.56 8.65
N PRO A 176 -21.20 -22.57 9.52
CA PRO A 176 -21.77 -23.84 9.10
C PRO A 176 -23.21 -23.65 8.61
N VAL A 177 -23.61 -24.41 7.58
CA VAL A 177 -25.01 -24.42 7.11
C VAL A 177 -25.95 -24.79 8.26
N ASN A 178 -27.15 -24.20 8.24
CA ASN A 178 -28.20 -24.49 9.20
C ASN A 178 -29.35 -25.19 8.47
N CYS A 179 -29.65 -26.43 8.85
CA CYS A 179 -30.72 -27.23 8.26
C CYS A 179 -32.13 -26.86 8.76
N GLY A 180 -32.22 -25.91 9.70
CA GLY A 180 -33.46 -25.52 10.35
C GLY A 180 -33.95 -26.56 11.36
N ASN A 181 -34.86 -26.17 12.24
CA ASN A 181 -35.47 -27.09 13.19
C ASN A 181 -36.39 -28.07 12.43
N PRO A 182 -36.11 -29.39 12.43
CA PRO A 182 -36.94 -30.38 11.74
C PRO A 182 -38.32 -30.58 12.38
N GLY A 183 -38.55 -29.97 13.56
CA GLY A 183 -39.78 -30.08 14.32
C GLY A 183 -39.91 -31.41 15.07
N THR A 184 -40.92 -31.47 15.94
CA THR A 184 -41.20 -32.65 16.77
C THR A 184 -42.43 -33.37 16.21
N PRO A 185 -42.36 -34.71 15.98
CA PRO A 185 -43.52 -35.45 15.51
C PRO A 185 -44.61 -35.52 16.58
N VAL A 186 -45.86 -35.56 16.14
CA VAL A 186 -47.02 -35.76 17.03
C VAL A 186 -46.86 -37.09 17.77
N ASN A 187 -47.12 -37.12 19.07
CA ASN A 187 -46.90 -38.28 19.94
C ASN A 187 -45.45 -38.79 20.00
N GLY A 188 -44.49 -37.98 19.56
CA GLY A 188 -43.06 -38.26 19.68
C GLY A 188 -42.31 -37.20 20.46
N VAL A 189 -41.03 -37.48 20.66
CA VAL A 189 -40.04 -36.66 21.36
C VAL A 189 -38.84 -36.50 20.45
N LYS A 190 -38.32 -35.28 20.39
CA LYS A 190 -37.09 -34.93 19.65
C LYS A 190 -35.96 -34.69 20.64
N GLN A 191 -34.81 -35.31 20.42
CA GLN A 191 -33.60 -35.12 21.22
C GLN A 191 -32.50 -34.44 20.37
N GLY A 192 -32.08 -33.26 20.81
CA GLY A 192 -31.06 -32.43 20.15
C GLY A 192 -31.57 -31.02 19.83
N ASN A 193 -30.73 -30.03 20.10
CA ASN A 193 -31.06 -28.59 19.97
C ASN A 193 -30.16 -27.85 18.96
N THR A 194 -29.18 -28.54 18.37
CA THR A 194 -28.27 -27.99 17.36
C THR A 194 -28.71 -28.43 15.98
N TYR A 195 -28.78 -27.50 15.03
CA TYR A 195 -29.29 -27.74 13.67
C TYR A 195 -28.26 -27.40 12.57
N THR A 196 -26.99 -27.26 12.94
CA THR A 196 -25.89 -26.91 12.03
C THR A 196 -25.25 -28.15 11.41
N LEU A 197 -24.39 -27.96 10.40
CA LEU A 197 -23.65 -29.03 9.70
C LEU A 197 -23.21 -30.18 10.63
N ASN A 198 -23.49 -31.43 10.23
CA ASN A 198 -23.16 -32.67 10.94
C ASN A 198 -23.88 -32.88 12.29
N SER A 199 -24.73 -31.96 12.74
CA SER A 199 -25.59 -32.20 13.91
C SER A 199 -26.56 -33.35 13.65
N LYS A 200 -26.88 -34.09 14.71
CA LYS A 200 -27.78 -35.24 14.67
C LYS A 200 -28.94 -35.05 15.64
N ILE A 201 -30.16 -35.28 15.14
CA ILE A 201 -31.40 -35.21 15.91
C ILE A 201 -31.97 -36.62 16.03
N HIS A 202 -32.23 -37.07 17.24
CA HIS A 202 -32.83 -38.39 17.50
C HIS A 202 -34.31 -38.25 17.80
N TYR A 203 -35.09 -39.23 17.37
CA TYR A 203 -36.53 -39.29 17.59
C TYR A 203 -36.92 -40.54 18.36
N MET A 204 -37.87 -40.36 19.28
CA MET A 204 -38.48 -41.44 20.06
C MET A 204 -39.99 -41.24 20.07
N CYS A 205 -40.75 -42.33 20.06
CA CYS A 205 -42.20 -42.27 20.22
C CYS A 205 -42.59 -42.45 21.69
N ARG A 206 -43.69 -41.80 22.10
CA ARG A 206 -44.27 -42.01 23.42
C ARG A 206 -44.84 -43.43 23.54
N PRO A 207 -45.02 -43.96 24.76
CA PRO A 207 -45.62 -45.28 24.97
C PRO A 207 -46.96 -45.43 24.22
N GLY A 208 -47.17 -46.59 23.59
CA GLY A 208 -48.35 -46.86 22.75
C GLY A 208 -48.22 -46.47 21.27
N TYR A 209 -47.06 -45.94 20.86
CA TYR A 209 -46.79 -45.56 19.47
C TYR A 209 -45.49 -46.20 18.95
N LYS A 210 -45.47 -46.60 17.67
CA LYS A 210 -44.28 -47.10 16.96
C LYS A 210 -43.77 -46.06 15.98
N ILE A 211 -42.45 -45.95 15.84
CA ILE A 211 -41.81 -45.02 14.91
C ILE A 211 -41.87 -45.57 13.48
N ALA A 212 -42.31 -44.74 12.54
CA ALA A 212 -42.28 -45.02 11.11
C ALA A 212 -41.36 -43.98 10.43
N GLY A 213 -40.24 -44.45 9.88
CA GLY A 213 -39.20 -43.61 9.28
C GLY A 213 -37.87 -43.65 10.05
N PRO A 214 -36.95 -42.71 9.76
CA PRO A 214 -35.62 -42.70 10.37
C PRO A 214 -35.65 -42.35 11.86
N THR A 215 -34.91 -43.08 12.68
CA THR A 215 -34.74 -42.79 14.12
C THR A 215 -33.81 -41.61 14.38
N GLN A 216 -33.03 -41.20 13.37
CA GLN A 216 -32.05 -40.13 13.44
C GLN A 216 -32.02 -39.33 12.13
N LEU A 217 -32.03 -38.00 12.23
CA LEU A 217 -31.74 -37.11 11.10
C LEU A 217 -30.37 -36.45 11.30
N THR A 218 -29.58 -36.34 10.22
CA THR A 218 -28.27 -35.68 10.20
C THR A 218 -28.32 -34.48 9.26
N CYS A 219 -27.84 -33.32 9.73
CA CYS A 219 -27.76 -32.10 8.92
C CYS A 219 -26.61 -32.21 7.90
N THR A 220 -26.92 -32.12 6.61
CA THR A 220 -25.96 -32.33 5.52
C THR A 220 -25.33 -31.03 5.04
N HIS A 221 -24.24 -31.15 4.27
CA HIS A 221 -23.52 -30.04 3.63
C HIS A 221 -24.40 -29.17 2.71
N SER A 222 -25.55 -29.68 2.27
CA SER A 222 -26.51 -28.96 1.43
C SER A 222 -27.39 -27.97 2.20
N GLY A 223 -27.31 -27.95 3.54
CA GLY A 223 -28.24 -27.21 4.38
C GLY A 223 -29.62 -27.88 4.48
N LYS A 224 -29.73 -29.18 4.18
CA LYS A 224 -30.93 -30.00 4.36
C LYS A 224 -30.65 -31.21 5.24
N TRP A 225 -31.67 -31.68 5.94
CA TRP A 225 -31.65 -32.97 6.63
C TRP A 225 -31.54 -34.12 5.62
N ASN A 226 -30.88 -35.21 6.02
CA ASN A 226 -30.69 -36.41 5.18
C ASN A 226 -31.95 -37.27 4.97
N GLY A 227 -33.11 -36.81 5.46
CA GLY A 227 -34.39 -37.49 5.34
C GLY A 227 -35.51 -36.68 5.98
N ASP A 228 -36.74 -37.16 5.84
CA ASP A 228 -37.93 -36.51 6.40
C ASP A 228 -38.15 -36.89 7.87
N ARG A 229 -38.87 -36.01 8.58
CA ARG A 229 -39.25 -36.23 9.98
C ARG A 229 -40.10 -37.52 10.10
N PRO A 230 -39.76 -38.44 11.03
CA PRO A 230 -40.52 -39.68 11.21
C PRO A 230 -41.91 -39.43 11.80
N LEU A 231 -42.81 -40.40 11.66
CA LEU A 231 -44.16 -40.37 12.24
C LEU A 231 -44.24 -41.36 13.41
N CYS A 232 -45.02 -41.01 14.44
CA CYS A 232 -45.35 -41.93 15.54
C CYS A 232 -46.78 -42.44 15.35
N LEU A 233 -46.90 -43.69 14.91
CA LEU A 233 -48.19 -44.33 14.61
C LEU A 233 -48.66 -45.15 15.80
N GLY A 234 -49.93 -44.99 16.17
CA GLY A 234 -50.51 -45.74 17.30
C GLY A 234 -50.52 -47.23 17.01
N THR A 235 -50.25 -48.05 18.03
CA THR A 235 -50.22 -49.52 17.91
C THR A 235 -51.56 -50.13 17.48
N PHE A 236 -52.69 -49.41 17.64
CA PHE A 236 -54.01 -49.83 17.15
C PHE A 236 -54.16 -49.76 15.62
N PHE A 237 -53.48 -48.82 14.94
CA PHE A 237 -53.57 -48.67 13.47
C PHE A 237 -52.72 -49.69 12.70
N VAL A 238 -51.65 -50.21 13.31
CA VAL A 238 -50.81 -51.26 12.69
C VAL A 238 -51.57 -52.58 12.57
N TYR A 239 -52.50 -52.86 13.49
CA TYR A 239 -53.33 -54.06 13.44
C TYR A 239 -54.34 -54.08 12.29
N ILE A 240 -54.83 -52.92 11.84
CA ILE A 240 -55.82 -52.85 10.74
C ILE A 240 -55.16 -53.12 9.38
N HIS A 241 -53.91 -52.69 9.17
CA HIS A 241 -53.19 -52.95 7.92
C HIS A 241 -52.63 -54.37 7.80
N VAL A 242 -52.43 -55.09 8.91
CA VAL A 242 -52.00 -56.51 8.89
C VAL A 242 -53.18 -57.47 8.76
N LEU A 243 -54.43 -57.00 8.95
CA LEU A 243 -55.65 -57.80 8.82
C LEU A 243 -56.37 -57.62 7.48
N HIS A 244 -55.77 -56.90 6.52
CA HIS A 244 -56.29 -56.72 5.15
C HIS A 244 -55.22 -57.02 4.08
N GLU A 245 -54.45 -58.10 4.28
CA GLU A 245 -53.81 -58.85 3.20
C GLU A 245 -54.34 -60.29 3.19
#